data_AF-A0A1I1QX30-F1
#
_entry.id   AF-A0A1I1QX30-F1
#
_cell.length_a   1.000
_cell.length_b   1.000
_cell.length_c   1.000
_cell.angle_alpha   90.00
_cell.angle_beta   90.00
_cell.angle_gamma   90.00
#
_symmetry.space_group_name_H-M   'P 1'
#
loop_
_entity.id
_entity.type
_entity.pdbx_description
1 polymer ?
#
loop_
_entity_poly.entity_id
_entity_poly.type
_entity_poly.pdbx_seq_one_letter_code
_entity_poly.pdbx_strand_id
1 'polypeptide(L)'
;MLTFRSFTSLYTGEIVPAITFLPIIAAIWQYRVITRSLKAILFYLCVAVVFNYTATILSHSNNLPLLHIYTVVEFLLLIRFYFYMLPGERMKRSMILMSILFPLWAVINSLVVQSIYGFNSYSRGVEAVIMIIFGVIFIRRSANDDNNEEWNRIPENWVNAGILLYFSGALSQFAFSNIVSANAPNVFKMVIWDIHATFVLIMYLLFTVAFLKCRR
;
A
#
# COMPACT_ATOMS: atom_id res chain seq x y z
N MET A 1 32.97 13.61 -7.97
CA MET A 1 32.85 13.47 -6.51
C MET A 1 31.68 12.53 -6.24
N LEU A 2 31.94 11.24 -6.01
CA LEU A 2 30.90 10.26 -5.69
C LEU A 2 30.39 10.57 -4.27
N THR A 3 29.29 11.31 -4.17
CA THR A 3 28.56 11.43 -2.91
C THR A 3 28.07 10.05 -2.51
N PHE A 4 28.73 9.43 -1.53
CA PHE A 4 28.24 8.21 -0.90
C PHE A 4 26.84 8.50 -0.34
N ARG A 5 25.81 7.94 -0.98
CA ARG A 5 24.43 8.01 -0.47
C ARG A 5 24.36 7.15 0.79
N SER A 6 23.61 7.62 1.80
CA SER A 6 23.39 6.81 3.00
C SER A 6 22.67 5.52 2.64
N PHE A 7 22.91 4.44 3.40
CA PHE A 7 22.23 3.17 3.21
C PHE A 7 20.71 3.35 3.12
N THR A 8 20.12 4.11 4.06
CA THR A 8 18.68 4.44 4.07
C THR A 8 18.23 5.08 2.76
N SER A 9 18.95 6.08 2.22
CA SER A 9 18.54 6.73 0.98
C SER A 9 18.55 5.79 -0.22
N LEU A 10 19.55 4.91 -0.31
CA LEU A 10 19.63 3.90 -1.36
C LEU A 10 18.53 2.85 -1.19
N TYR A 11 18.33 2.39 0.04
CA TYR A 11 17.37 1.35 0.39
C TYR A 11 15.93 1.79 0.11
N THR A 12 15.52 2.93 0.68
CA THR A 12 14.14 3.44 0.57
C THR A 12 13.86 4.09 -0.78
N GLY A 13 14.87 4.71 -1.41
CA GLY A 13 14.69 5.49 -2.63
C GLY A 13 14.90 4.72 -3.94
N GLU A 14 15.63 3.61 -3.91
CA GLU A 14 16.01 2.86 -5.11
C GLU A 14 15.71 1.37 -5.00
N ILE A 15 16.23 0.70 -3.96
CA ILE A 15 16.13 -0.76 -3.83
C ILE A 15 14.67 -1.18 -3.68
N VAL A 16 13.96 -0.65 -2.67
CA VAL A 16 12.56 -1.02 -2.42
C VAL A 16 11.64 -0.64 -3.58
N PRO A 17 11.71 0.58 -4.16
CA PRO A 17 10.96 0.91 -5.38
C PRO A 17 11.24 -0.04 -6.55
N ALA A 18 12.48 -0.46 -6.77
CA ALA A 18 12.83 -1.40 -7.84
C ALA A 18 12.22 -2.79 -7.64
N ILE A 19 12.02 -3.24 -6.39
CA ILE A 19 11.35 -4.52 -6.10
C ILE A 19 9.90 -4.53 -6.62
N THR A 20 9.24 -3.37 -6.77
CA THR A 20 7.89 -3.27 -7.36
C THR A 20 7.81 -3.85 -8.78
N PHE A 21 8.93 -3.93 -9.53
CA PHE A 21 8.92 -4.55 -10.85
C PHE A 21 8.76 -6.08 -10.79
N LEU A 22 9.17 -6.76 -9.72
CA LEU A 22 9.03 -8.20 -9.58
C LEU A 22 7.57 -8.67 -9.68
N PRO A 23 6.62 -8.15 -8.88
CA PRO A 23 5.22 -8.56 -9.01
C PRO A 23 4.61 -8.13 -10.34
N ILE A 24 5.03 -7.00 -10.93
CA ILE A 24 4.55 -6.57 -12.26
C ILE A 24 4.96 -7.57 -13.34
N ILE A 25 6.23 -7.98 -13.36
CA ILE A 25 6.75 -8.96 -14.33
C ILE A 25 6.02 -10.30 -14.15
N ALA A 26 5.84 -10.76 -12.91
CA ALA A 26 5.08 -11.98 -12.62
C ALA A 26 3.62 -11.88 -13.11
N ALA A 27 2.96 -10.73 -12.90
CA ALA A 27 1.60 -10.49 -13.37
C ALA A 27 1.49 -10.47 -14.89
N ILE A 28 2.46 -9.87 -15.60
CA ILE A 28 2.49 -9.83 -17.07
C ILE A 28 2.67 -11.25 -17.63
N TRP A 29 3.56 -12.06 -17.04
CA TRP A 29 3.76 -13.45 -17.45
C TRP A 29 2.45 -14.25 -17.29
N GLN A 30 1.72 -14.03 -16.20
CA GLN A 30 0.48 -14.74 -15.89
C GLN A 30 -0.79 -13.99 -16.36
N TYR A 31 -0.68 -12.96 -17.21
CA TYR A 31 -1.76 -12.02 -17.48
C TYR A 31 -3.05 -12.66 -18.05
N ARG A 32 -2.92 -13.80 -18.73
CA ARG A 32 -4.07 -14.54 -19.29
C ARG A 32 -4.94 -15.21 -18.23
N VAL A 33 -4.40 -15.50 -17.05
CA VAL A 33 -5.08 -16.25 -15.99
C VAL A 33 -5.44 -15.41 -14.77
N ILE A 34 -4.90 -14.20 -14.63
CA ILE A 34 -5.18 -13.35 -13.46
C ILE A 34 -6.67 -12.96 -13.39
N THR A 35 -7.22 -13.09 -12.19
CA THR A 35 -8.59 -12.72 -11.84
C THR A 35 -8.79 -11.19 -11.86
N ARG A 36 -10.04 -10.73 -11.77
CA ARG A 36 -10.35 -9.28 -11.75
C ARG A 36 -9.77 -8.58 -10.52
N SER A 37 -9.75 -9.24 -9.36
CA SER A 37 -9.11 -8.76 -8.13
C SER A 37 -7.61 -8.56 -8.34
N LEU A 38 -6.92 -9.52 -8.94
CA LEU A 38 -5.49 -9.43 -9.24
C LEU A 38 -5.15 -8.39 -10.32
N LYS A 39 -6.03 -8.17 -11.29
CA LYS A 39 -5.90 -7.05 -12.24
C LYS A 39 -5.97 -5.69 -11.52
N ALA A 40 -6.77 -5.56 -10.46
CA ALA A 40 -6.79 -4.35 -9.65
C ALA A 40 -5.44 -4.13 -8.95
N ILE A 41 -4.80 -5.19 -8.45
CA ILE A 41 -3.46 -5.13 -7.84
C ILE A 41 -2.38 -4.80 -8.88
N LEU A 42 -2.45 -5.37 -10.07
CA LEU A 42 -1.54 -5.00 -11.16
C LEU A 42 -1.65 -3.50 -11.49
N PHE A 43 -2.88 -2.99 -11.59
CA PHE A 43 -3.10 -1.57 -11.84
C PHE A 43 -2.57 -0.69 -10.70
N TYR A 44 -2.79 -1.08 -9.44
CA TYR A 44 -2.16 -0.46 -8.28
C TYR A 44 -0.63 -0.40 -8.42
N LEU A 45 0.03 -1.53 -8.74
CA LEU A 45 1.47 -1.60 -8.85
C LEU A 45 2.03 -0.69 -9.95
N CYS A 46 1.37 -0.63 -11.11
CA CYS A 46 1.78 0.28 -12.18
C CYS A 46 1.73 1.74 -11.73
N VAL A 47 0.67 2.13 -11.00
CA VAL A 47 0.55 3.49 -10.47
C VAL A 47 1.57 3.74 -9.35
N ALA A 48 1.79 2.77 -8.46
CA ALA A 48 2.78 2.86 -7.38
C ALA A 48 4.20 3.08 -7.93
N VAL A 49 4.57 2.42 -9.03
CA VAL A 49 5.86 2.69 -9.71
C VAL A 49 5.96 4.16 -10.13
N VAL A 50 4.94 4.70 -10.79
CA VAL A 50 4.95 6.11 -11.25
C VAL A 50 5.13 7.07 -10.07
N PHE A 51 4.38 6.87 -8.97
CA PHE A 51 4.48 7.71 -7.79
C PHE A 51 5.83 7.58 -7.07
N ASN A 52 6.36 6.37 -6.89
CA ASN A 52 7.66 6.17 -6.26
C ASN A 52 8.78 6.84 -7.06
N TYR A 53 8.81 6.66 -8.38
CA TYR A 53 9.84 7.29 -9.22
C TYR A 53 9.70 8.81 -9.27
N THR A 54 8.47 9.33 -9.30
CA THR A 54 8.23 10.77 -9.25
C THR A 54 8.68 11.34 -7.89
N ALA A 55 8.43 10.63 -6.78
CA ALA A 55 8.91 11.01 -5.46
C ALA A 55 10.43 11.03 -5.37
N THR A 56 11.12 10.07 -6.00
CA THR A 56 12.59 10.03 -6.08
C THR A 56 13.16 11.19 -6.90
N ILE A 57 12.55 11.52 -8.04
CA ILE A 57 12.96 12.69 -8.86
C ILE A 57 12.77 13.99 -8.07
N LEU A 58 11.65 14.11 -7.35
CA LEU A 58 11.33 15.27 -6.53
C LEU A 58 11.99 15.25 -5.15
N SER A 59 12.90 14.32 -4.86
CA SER A 59 13.52 14.17 -3.53
C SER A 59 14.31 15.39 -3.06
N HIS A 60 14.78 16.23 -3.99
CA HIS A 60 15.45 17.50 -3.70
C HIS A 60 14.48 18.66 -3.39
N SER A 61 13.17 18.43 -3.55
CA SER A 61 12.08 19.38 -3.27
C SER A 61 11.13 18.78 -2.23
N ASN A 62 10.19 19.59 -1.73
CA ASN A 62 9.15 19.06 -0.87
C ASN A 62 8.17 18.21 -1.68
N ASN A 63 8.33 16.88 -1.62
CA ASN A 63 7.47 15.91 -2.29
C ASN A 63 6.27 15.47 -1.44
N LEU A 64 6.05 16.06 -0.27
CA LEU A 64 4.92 15.71 0.61
C LEU A 64 3.54 15.95 -0.03
N PRO A 65 3.31 16.98 -0.87
CA PRO A 65 2.06 17.08 -1.61
C PRO A 65 1.77 15.86 -2.50
N LEU A 66 2.81 15.27 -3.09
CA LEU A 66 2.68 14.03 -3.87
C LEU A 66 2.25 12.86 -2.98
N LEU A 67 2.75 12.80 -1.74
CA LEU A 67 2.34 11.81 -0.75
C LEU A 67 0.85 11.94 -0.38
N HIS A 68 0.33 13.16 -0.22
CA HIS A 68 -1.10 13.38 0.04
C HIS A 68 -1.98 12.85 -1.10
N ILE A 69 -1.59 13.14 -2.34
CA ILE A 69 -2.28 12.63 -3.55
C ILE A 69 -2.15 11.10 -3.61
N TYR A 70 -0.95 10.57 -3.39
CA TYR A 70 -0.70 9.13 -3.45
C TYR A 70 -1.55 8.36 -2.45
N THR A 71 -1.71 8.85 -1.22
CA THR A 71 -2.59 8.23 -0.21
C THR A 71 -4.03 8.06 -0.69
N VAL A 72 -4.58 9.06 -1.39
CA VAL A 72 -5.93 8.94 -1.96
C VAL A 72 -5.97 7.90 -3.07
N VAL A 73 -4.98 7.93 -3.95
CA VAL A 73 -4.89 7.00 -5.09
C VAL A 73 -4.65 5.56 -4.61
N GLU A 74 -3.72 5.33 -3.68
CA GLU A 74 -3.40 4.05 -3.06
C GLU A 74 -4.66 3.41 -2.48
N PHE A 75 -5.38 4.14 -1.63
CA PHE A 75 -6.65 3.70 -1.07
C PHE A 75 -7.67 3.30 -2.16
N LEU A 76 -7.92 4.18 -3.13
CA LEU A 76 -8.92 3.95 -4.19
C LEU A 76 -8.57 2.76 -5.08
N LEU A 77 -7.28 2.46 -5.27
CA LEU A 77 -6.85 1.32 -6.07
C LEU A 77 -6.92 0.02 -5.26
N LEU A 78 -6.48 0.04 -4.00
CA LEU A 78 -6.48 -1.15 -3.15
C LEU A 78 -7.88 -1.54 -2.68
N ILE A 79 -8.79 -0.60 -2.45
CA ILE A 79 -10.18 -0.93 -2.10
C ILE A 79 -10.90 -1.70 -3.22
N ARG A 80 -10.48 -1.52 -4.49
CA ARG A 80 -11.02 -2.26 -5.63
C ARG A 80 -10.67 -3.74 -5.56
N PHE A 81 -9.52 -4.12 -5.01
CA PHE A 81 -9.19 -5.52 -4.75
C PHE A 81 -10.25 -6.14 -3.84
N TYR A 82 -10.55 -5.49 -2.71
CA TYR A 82 -11.59 -5.97 -1.79
C TYR A 82 -13.00 -5.94 -2.39
N PHE A 83 -13.31 -4.96 -3.25
CA PHE A 83 -14.59 -4.89 -3.96
C PHE A 83 -14.85 -6.14 -4.83
N TYR A 84 -13.81 -6.69 -5.45
CA TYR A 84 -13.93 -7.92 -6.22
C TYR A 84 -13.93 -9.19 -5.35
N MET A 85 -13.31 -9.14 -4.17
CA MET A 85 -13.18 -10.31 -3.29
C MET A 85 -14.33 -10.50 -2.30
N LEU A 86 -14.92 -9.41 -1.79
CA LEU A 86 -15.94 -9.49 -0.76
C LEU A 86 -17.35 -9.40 -1.37
N PRO A 87 -18.15 -10.47 -1.30
CA PRO A 87 -19.50 -10.47 -1.84
C PRO A 87 -20.49 -9.72 -0.93
N GLY A 88 -21.66 -9.41 -1.48
CA GLY A 88 -22.79 -8.81 -0.74
C GLY A 88 -22.98 -7.33 -1.02
N GLU A 89 -24.21 -6.95 -1.34
CA GLU A 89 -24.56 -5.57 -1.74
C GLU A 89 -24.28 -4.54 -0.65
N ARG A 90 -24.49 -4.89 0.62
CA ARG A 90 -24.15 -4.00 1.75
C ARG A 90 -22.65 -3.72 1.82
N MET A 91 -21.82 -4.73 1.58
CA MET A 91 -20.35 -4.60 1.60
C MET A 91 -19.84 -3.80 0.40
N LYS A 92 -20.39 -4.04 -0.79
CA LYS A 92 -20.07 -3.24 -1.97
C LYS A 92 -20.47 -1.78 -1.79
N ARG A 93 -21.65 -1.53 -1.22
CA ARG A 93 -22.14 -0.18 -0.93
C ARG A 93 -21.27 0.53 0.10
N SER A 94 -20.79 -0.15 1.14
CA SER A 94 -19.88 0.46 2.12
C SER A 94 -18.54 0.82 1.47
N MET A 95 -17.99 -0.02 0.60
CA MET A 95 -16.76 0.29 -0.14
C MET A 95 -16.94 1.49 -1.08
N ILE A 96 -18.03 1.54 -1.84
CA ILE A 96 -18.34 2.68 -2.72
C ILE A 96 -18.47 3.96 -1.89
N LEU A 97 -19.17 3.91 -0.76
CA LEU A 97 -19.29 5.05 0.15
C LEU A 97 -17.92 5.48 0.68
N MET A 98 -17.07 4.55 1.09
CA MET A 98 -15.71 4.84 1.54
C MET A 98 -14.83 5.41 0.42
N SER A 99 -14.99 4.96 -0.82
CA SER A 99 -14.32 5.55 -2.00
C SER A 99 -14.71 7.01 -2.26
N ILE A 100 -15.78 7.51 -1.65
CA ILE A 100 -16.18 8.92 -1.71
C ILE A 100 -15.76 9.66 -0.43
N LEU A 101 -16.07 9.08 0.74
CA LEU A 101 -15.82 9.72 2.03
C LEU A 101 -14.33 9.86 2.33
N PHE A 102 -13.49 8.88 1.95
CA PHE A 102 -12.06 8.95 2.23
C PHE A 102 -11.34 10.05 1.45
N PRO A 103 -11.52 10.21 0.12
CA PRO A 103 -10.96 11.36 -0.60
C PRO A 103 -11.44 12.70 -0.03
N LEU A 104 -12.73 12.82 0.31
CA LEU A 104 -13.26 14.04 0.93
C LEU A 104 -12.57 14.34 2.26
N TRP A 105 -12.42 13.32 3.11
CA TRP A 105 -11.67 13.43 4.37
C TRP A 105 -10.23 13.85 4.13
N ALA A 106 -9.52 13.23 3.17
CA ALA A 106 -8.13 13.55 2.88
C ALA A 106 -7.98 15.01 2.41
N VAL A 107 -8.87 15.49 1.54
CA VAL A 107 -8.88 16.89 1.09
C VAL A 107 -9.15 17.85 2.25
N ILE A 108 -10.17 17.59 3.07
CA ILE A 108 -10.48 18.41 4.24
C ILE A 108 -9.30 18.43 5.21
N ASN A 109 -8.68 17.26 5.45
CA ASN A 109 -7.50 17.15 6.31
C ASN A 109 -6.35 18.01 5.77
N SER A 110 -6.02 17.91 4.48
CA SER A 110 -4.92 18.67 3.86
C SER A 110 -5.14 20.19 3.82
N LEU A 111 -6.40 20.63 3.79
CA LEU A 111 -6.76 22.06 3.73
C LEU A 111 -6.94 22.69 5.11
N VAL A 112 -7.44 21.95 6.10
CA VAL A 112 -7.90 22.52 7.38
C VAL A 112 -7.08 22.03 8.57
N VAL A 113 -6.68 20.75 8.60
CA VAL A 113 -6.13 20.10 9.81
C VAL A 113 -4.60 20.03 9.74
N GLN A 114 -4.05 19.62 8.61
CA GLN A 114 -2.64 19.35 8.42
C GLN A 114 -2.20 19.84 7.04
N SER A 115 -1.23 20.75 6.99
CA SER A 115 -0.74 21.31 5.72
C SER A 115 -0.35 20.21 4.72
N ILE A 116 -0.71 20.42 3.45
CA ILE A 116 -0.29 19.57 2.31
C ILE A 116 1.24 19.49 2.16
N TYR A 117 1.96 20.46 2.70
CA TYR A 117 3.43 20.50 2.72
C TYR A 117 4.04 19.78 3.93
N GLY A 118 3.21 19.29 4.85
CA GLY A 118 3.61 18.44 5.98
C GLY A 118 3.32 16.96 5.72
N PHE A 119 3.79 16.10 6.62
CA PHE A 119 3.52 14.66 6.54
C PHE A 119 2.02 14.36 6.51
N ASN A 120 1.58 13.36 5.74
CA ASN A 120 0.17 12.97 5.68
C ASN A 120 -0.20 11.97 6.80
N SER A 121 -0.09 12.38 8.06
CA SER A 121 -0.21 11.49 9.22
C SER A 121 -1.63 10.94 9.39
N TYR A 122 -2.62 11.85 9.37
CA TYR A 122 -4.00 11.50 9.68
C TYR A 122 -4.65 10.67 8.56
N SER A 123 -4.53 11.10 7.30
CA SER A 123 -5.16 10.37 6.19
C SER A 123 -4.54 8.98 5.99
N ARG A 124 -3.21 8.85 6.11
CA ARG A 124 -2.56 7.52 6.04
C ARG A 124 -2.90 6.63 7.22
N GLY A 125 -3.03 7.19 8.42
CA GLY A 125 -3.50 6.45 9.59
C GLY A 125 -4.92 5.89 9.37
N VAL A 126 -5.84 6.74 8.88
CA VAL A 126 -7.22 6.33 8.55
C VAL A 126 -7.25 5.29 7.43
N GLU A 127 -6.49 5.49 6.36
CA GLU A 127 -6.33 4.51 5.27
C GLU A 127 -5.91 3.16 5.83
N ALA A 128 -4.85 3.12 6.64
CA ALA A 128 -4.32 1.90 7.20
C ALA A 128 -5.35 1.15 8.05
N VAL A 129 -6.10 1.86 8.90
CA VAL A 129 -7.17 1.24 9.70
C VAL A 129 -8.25 0.64 8.80
N ILE A 130 -8.68 1.35 7.76
CA ILE A 130 -9.70 0.83 6.83
C ILE A 130 -9.18 -0.42 6.11
N MET A 131 -7.94 -0.39 5.61
CA MET A 131 -7.32 -1.51 4.92
C MET A 131 -7.14 -2.72 5.83
N ILE A 132 -6.78 -2.51 7.10
CA ILE A 132 -6.72 -3.57 8.11
C ILE A 132 -8.11 -4.20 8.32
N ILE A 133 -9.15 -3.38 8.49
CA ILE A 133 -10.53 -3.87 8.70
C ILE A 133 -10.96 -4.75 7.52
N PHE A 134 -10.78 -4.30 6.28
CA PHE A 134 -11.14 -5.10 5.11
C PHE A 134 -10.29 -6.37 4.99
N GLY A 135 -9.01 -6.31 5.32
CA GLY A 135 -8.15 -7.49 5.31
C GLY A 135 -8.53 -8.54 6.35
N VAL A 136 -8.98 -8.12 7.53
CA VAL A 136 -9.50 -9.02 8.57
C VAL A 136 -10.86 -9.61 8.17
N ILE A 137 -11.76 -8.81 7.59
CA ILE A 137 -13.04 -9.28 7.05
C ILE A 137 -12.79 -10.33 5.97
N PHE A 138 -11.80 -10.11 5.10
CA PHE A 138 -11.38 -11.06 4.09
C PHE A 138 -10.92 -12.38 4.70
N ILE A 139 -10.01 -12.37 5.69
CA ILE A 139 -9.57 -13.60 6.37
C ILE A 139 -10.77 -14.36 6.96
N ARG A 140 -11.67 -13.66 7.65
CA ARG A 140 -12.85 -14.27 8.26
C ARG A 140 -13.78 -14.89 7.21
N ARG A 141 -13.93 -14.24 6.05
CA ARG A 141 -14.76 -14.77 4.95
C ARG A 141 -14.11 -16.00 4.32
N SER A 142 -12.82 -15.95 4.03
CA SER A 142 -12.06 -17.05 3.43
C SER A 142 -11.99 -18.27 4.34
N ALA A 143 -11.94 -18.08 5.67
CA ALA A 143 -11.98 -19.16 6.64
C ALA A 143 -13.35 -19.87 6.73
N ASN A 144 -14.42 -19.20 6.30
CA ASN A 144 -15.79 -19.74 6.29
C ASN A 144 -16.23 -20.22 4.90
N ASP A 145 -15.38 -20.12 3.88
CA ASP A 145 -15.67 -20.72 2.57
C ASP A 145 -15.24 -22.19 2.64
N ASP A 146 -16.16 -23.11 2.34
CA ASP A 146 -15.93 -24.57 2.30
C ASP A 146 -15.06 -25.00 1.10
N ASN A 147 -14.25 -24.09 0.56
CA ASN A 147 -13.31 -24.42 -0.50
C ASN A 147 -12.21 -25.31 0.10
N ASN A 148 -12.17 -26.58 -0.31
CA ASN A 148 -11.12 -27.54 0.06
C ASN A 148 -9.72 -27.20 -0.50
N GLU A 149 -9.53 -25.99 -1.05
CA GLU A 149 -8.23 -25.52 -1.51
C GLU A 149 -7.37 -25.05 -0.35
N GLU A 150 -6.12 -25.52 -0.32
CA GLU A 150 -5.12 -25.05 0.64
C GLU A 150 -4.94 -23.52 0.54
N TRP A 151 -4.88 -22.85 1.69
CA TRP A 151 -4.73 -21.38 1.79
C TRP A 151 -3.60 -20.82 0.91
N ASN A 152 -2.49 -21.54 0.81
CA ASN A 152 -1.28 -21.15 0.08
C ASN A 152 -1.41 -21.27 -1.46
N ARG A 153 -2.47 -21.93 -1.96
CA ARG A 153 -2.76 -22.11 -3.39
C ARG A 153 -3.60 -20.98 -3.94
N ILE A 154 -4.40 -20.34 -3.10
CA ILE A 154 -5.27 -19.22 -3.46
C ILE A 154 -4.41 -17.94 -3.59
N PRO A 155 -4.22 -17.39 -4.79
CA PRO A 155 -3.37 -16.21 -5.01
C PRO A 155 -3.76 -14.98 -4.16
N GLU A 156 -5.05 -14.72 -4.03
CA GLU A 156 -5.57 -13.52 -3.36
C GLU A 156 -5.29 -13.52 -1.85
N ASN A 157 -5.08 -14.69 -1.24
CA ASN A 157 -4.66 -14.80 0.15
C ASN A 157 -3.27 -14.19 0.38
N TRP A 158 -2.35 -14.36 -0.57
CA TRP A 158 -1.01 -13.78 -0.52
C TRP A 158 -1.05 -12.26 -0.67
N VAL A 159 -1.92 -11.74 -1.56
CA VAL A 159 -2.16 -10.29 -1.66
C VAL A 159 -2.69 -9.75 -0.34
N ASN A 160 -3.72 -10.37 0.22
CA ASN A 160 -4.30 -9.90 1.48
C ASN A 160 -3.29 -9.95 2.64
N ALA A 161 -2.46 -11.00 2.70
CA ALA A 161 -1.39 -11.10 3.68
C ALA A 161 -0.37 -9.95 3.56
N GLY A 162 0.00 -9.59 2.32
CA GLY A 162 0.89 -8.45 2.07
C GLY A 162 0.29 -7.12 2.51
N ILE A 163 -0.97 -6.87 2.15
CA ILE A 163 -1.72 -5.66 2.56
C ILE A 163 -1.80 -5.58 4.08
N LEU A 164 -2.22 -6.66 4.75
CA LEU A 164 -2.34 -6.68 6.21
C LEU A 164 -1.00 -6.45 6.90
N LEU A 165 0.05 -7.16 6.49
CA LEU A 165 1.38 -7.02 7.09
C LEU A 165 1.89 -5.58 6.95
N TYR A 166 1.73 -4.99 5.77
CA TYR A 166 2.16 -3.61 5.53
C TYR A 166 1.38 -2.61 6.35
N PHE A 167 0.04 -2.58 6.23
CA PHE A 167 -0.75 -1.56 6.90
C PHE A 167 -0.75 -1.72 8.43
N SER A 168 -0.72 -2.94 8.95
CA SER A 168 -0.59 -3.15 10.41
C SER A 168 0.81 -2.80 10.93
N GLY A 169 1.86 -3.20 10.21
CA GLY A 169 3.25 -2.92 10.58
C GLY A 169 3.60 -1.42 10.52
N ALA A 170 3.07 -0.71 9.52
CA ALA A 170 3.32 0.71 9.32
C ALA A 170 2.31 1.64 10.03
N LEU A 171 1.25 1.11 10.64
CA LEU A 171 0.19 1.92 11.27
C LEU A 171 0.76 2.91 12.31
N SER A 172 1.62 2.42 13.20
CA SER A 172 2.22 3.25 14.25
C SER A 172 3.06 4.38 13.65
N GLN A 173 3.83 4.10 12.59
CA GLN A 173 4.57 5.14 11.88
C GLN A 173 3.60 6.19 11.29
N PHE A 174 2.52 5.77 10.63
CA PHE A 174 1.59 6.72 10.03
C PHE A 174 0.94 7.62 11.08
N ALA A 175 0.41 7.00 12.14
CA ALA A 175 -0.28 7.68 13.23
C ALA A 175 0.61 8.69 13.97
N PHE A 176 1.90 8.38 14.17
CA PHE A 176 2.83 9.21 14.93
C PHE A 176 3.82 10.00 14.05
N SER A 177 3.66 10.00 12.73
CA SER A 177 4.64 10.60 11.80
C SER A 177 4.84 12.10 12.02
N ASN A 178 3.82 12.84 12.44
CA ASN A 178 3.93 14.25 12.82
C ASN A 178 4.83 14.47 14.05
N ILE A 179 4.62 13.67 15.11
CA ILE A 179 5.39 13.73 16.36
C ILE A 179 6.83 13.30 16.11
N VAL A 180 7.03 12.19 15.40
CA VAL A 180 8.35 11.68 15.02
C VAL A 180 9.08 12.71 14.16
N SER A 181 8.41 13.31 13.17
CA SER A 181 9.03 14.30 12.29
C SER A 181 9.46 15.57 13.03
N ALA A 182 8.66 16.01 14.00
CA ALA A 182 8.95 17.21 14.78
C ALA A 182 10.01 16.99 15.88
N ASN A 183 9.98 15.84 16.56
CA ASN A 183 10.69 15.67 17.84
C ASN A 183 11.80 14.61 17.83
N ALA A 184 11.76 13.63 16.91
CA ALA A 184 12.74 12.55 16.93
C ALA A 184 14.10 12.99 16.36
N PRO A 185 15.23 12.48 16.88
CA PRO A 185 16.52 12.61 16.22
C PRO A 185 16.52 11.99 14.81
N ASN A 186 17.32 12.54 13.90
CA ASN A 186 17.35 12.09 12.50
C ASN A 186 17.66 10.59 12.35
N VAL A 187 18.52 10.03 13.21
CA VAL A 187 18.83 8.58 13.22
C VAL A 187 17.56 7.74 13.43
N PHE A 188 16.70 8.13 14.38
CA PHE A 188 15.43 7.43 14.62
C PHE A 188 14.47 7.56 13.44
N LYS A 189 14.41 8.75 12.81
CA LYS A 189 13.60 8.95 11.61
C LYS A 189 14.02 8.00 10.49
N MET A 190 15.32 7.87 10.24
CA MET A 190 15.87 6.96 9.23
C MET A 190 15.50 5.50 9.50
N VAL A 191 15.69 5.04 10.74
CA VAL A 191 15.32 3.65 11.12
C VAL A 191 13.83 3.38 10.94
N ILE A 192 12.96 4.33 11.30
CA ILE A 192 11.51 4.20 11.10
C ILE A 192 11.18 4.10 9.60
N TRP A 193 11.86 4.87 8.75
CA TRP A 193 11.71 4.78 7.30
C TRP A 193 12.24 3.47 6.72
N ASP A 194 13.34 2.93 7.24
CA ASP A 194 13.87 1.64 6.82
C ASP A 194 12.92 0.49 7.20
N ILE A 195 12.32 0.54 8.40
CA ILE A 195 11.28 -0.41 8.83
C ILE A 195 10.05 -0.31 7.91
N HIS A 196 9.59 0.90 7.61
CA HIS A 196 8.51 1.12 6.66
C HIS A 196 8.79 0.49 5.30
N ALA A 197 9.97 0.79 4.74
CA ALA A 197 10.38 0.30 3.43
C ALA A 197 10.54 -1.24 3.44
N THR A 198 10.93 -1.83 4.56
CA THR A 198 10.94 -3.29 4.75
C THR A 198 9.55 -3.88 4.66
N PHE A 199 8.54 -3.27 5.29
CA PHE A 199 7.15 -3.73 5.17
C PHE A 199 6.63 -3.63 3.73
N VAL A 200 6.95 -2.54 3.01
CA VAL A 200 6.61 -2.38 1.58
C VAL A 200 7.28 -3.48 0.74
N LEU A 201 8.58 -3.74 0.99
CA LEU A 201 9.32 -4.80 0.30
C LEU A 201 8.64 -6.16 0.50
N ILE A 202 8.30 -6.53 1.73
CA ILE A 202 7.65 -7.82 2.01
C ILE A 202 6.28 -7.89 1.33
N MET A 203 5.50 -6.80 1.34
CA MET A 203 4.22 -6.74 0.61
C MET A 203 4.40 -7.04 -0.88
N TYR A 204 5.39 -6.42 -1.55
CA TYR A 204 5.66 -6.67 -2.96
C TYR A 204 6.15 -8.09 -3.25
N LEU A 205 6.94 -8.68 -2.35
CA LEU A 205 7.32 -10.10 -2.47
C LEU A 205 6.09 -11.02 -2.35
N LEU A 206 5.19 -10.74 -1.42
CA LEU A 206 3.94 -11.51 -1.28
C LEU A 206 3.02 -11.34 -2.50
N PHE A 207 2.97 -10.14 -3.09
CA PHE A 207 2.25 -9.94 -4.35
C PHE A 207 2.90 -10.72 -5.51
N THR A 208 4.22 -10.82 -5.52
CA THR A 208 4.95 -11.62 -6.51
C THR A 208 4.56 -13.09 -6.38
N VAL A 209 4.54 -13.61 -5.15
CA VAL A 209 4.08 -14.99 -4.87
C VAL A 209 2.62 -15.18 -5.32
N ALA A 210 1.74 -14.21 -5.06
CA ALA A 210 0.35 -14.26 -5.51
C ALA A 210 0.25 -14.45 -7.03
N PHE A 211 0.92 -13.60 -7.82
CA PHE A 211 0.89 -13.71 -9.27
C PHE A 211 1.49 -15.02 -9.78
N LEU A 212 2.61 -15.49 -9.20
CA LEU A 212 3.23 -16.76 -9.58
C LEU A 212 2.36 -17.98 -9.25
N LYS A 213 1.50 -17.89 -8.23
CA LYS A 213 0.55 -18.94 -7.86
C LYS A 213 -0.68 -19.01 -8.76
N CYS A 214 -0.90 -18.03 -9.64
CA CYS A 214 -1.95 -18.12 -10.65
C CYS A 214 -1.64 -19.29 -11.60
N ARG A 215 -2.47 -20.32 -11.58
CA ARG A 215 -2.33 -21.49 -12.46
C ARG A 215 -3.20 -21.31 -13.71
N ARG A 216 -2.73 -21.88 -14.82
CA ARG A 216 -3.53 -22.12 -16.03
C ARG A 216 -4.46 -23.31 -15.82
#